data_AF-A0A354Z5Y5-F1
#
_entry.id   AF-A0A354Z5Y5-F1
#
_cell.length_a   1.000
_cell.length_b   1.000
_cell.length_c   1.000
_cell.angle_alpha   90.00
_cell.angle_beta   90.00
_cell.angle_gamma   90.00
#
_symmetry.space_group_name_H-M   'P 1'
#
loop_
_entity.id
_entity.type
_entity.pdbx_description
1 polymer ?
#
loop_
_entity_poly.entity_id
_entity_poly.type
_entity_poly.pdbx_seq_one_letter_code
_entity_poly.pdbx_strand_id
1 'polypeptide(L)' 'DDSGLVVDALDGAPGLYSARYSGSHGNHPANIAKLLSALDGVPTAARTAHFYAVVVLLRSETDPQPLIAEGTWSGLILE' A
#
# COMPACT_ATOMS: atom_id res chain seq x y z
N ASP A 1 -5.65 -5.35 11.36
CA ASP A 1 -5.56 -5.36 9.89
C ASP A 1 -4.18 -4.89 9.51
N ASP A 2 -3.76 -5.16 8.28
CA ASP A 2 -2.62 -4.48 7.67
C ASP A 2 -3.02 -4.02 6.28
N SER A 3 -2.57 -2.85 5.87
CA SER A 3 -2.95 -2.25 4.60
C SER A 3 -1.84 -1.40 3.99
N GLY A 4 -1.86 -1.30 2.67
CA GLY A 4 -0.87 -0.54 1.93
C GLY A 4 -1.30 -0.19 0.51
N LEU A 5 -0.56 0.73 -0.09
CA LEU A 5 -0.67 1.12 -1.48
C LEU A 5 0.37 0.33 -2.29
N VAL A 6 -0.08 -0.31 -3.36
CA VAL A 6 0.74 -1.10 -4.28
C VAL A 6 0.71 -0.40 -5.63
N VAL A 7 1.88 0.00 -6.15
CA VAL A 7 1.99 0.72 -7.43
C VAL A 7 2.74 -0.12 -8.44
N ASP A 8 2.10 -0.40 -9.57
CA ASP A 8 2.60 -1.39 -10.54
C ASP A 8 3.92 -0.94 -11.18
N ALA A 9 4.04 0.36 -11.50
CA ALA A 9 5.28 0.94 -12.04
C ALA A 9 6.46 0.94 -11.07
N LEU A 10 6.23 0.67 -9.78
CA LEU A 10 7.26 0.60 -8.74
C LEU A 10 7.41 -0.82 -8.18
N ASP A 11 7.07 -1.84 -8.97
CA ASP A 11 7.13 -3.26 -8.56
C ASP A 11 6.38 -3.53 -7.25
N GLY A 12 5.26 -2.83 -7.05
CA GLY A 12 4.40 -2.94 -5.88
C GLY A 12 4.82 -2.09 -4.67
N ALA A 13 5.89 -1.30 -4.77
CA ALA A 13 6.20 -0.32 -3.74
C ALA A 13 5.14 0.79 -3.68
N PRO A 14 4.87 1.40 -2.50
CA PRO A 14 5.51 1.15 -1.21
C PRO A 14 5.08 -0.13 -0.48
N GLY A 15 3.93 -0.72 -0.80
CA GLY A 15 3.46 -1.98 -0.23
C GLY A 15 3.37 -1.94 1.30
N LEU A 16 3.95 -2.95 1.97
CA LEU A 16 4.07 -3.03 3.43
C LEU A 16 4.66 -1.76 4.08
N TYR A 17 5.53 -1.05 3.36
CA TYR A 17 6.18 0.16 3.87
C TYR A 17 5.35 1.42 3.70
N SER A 18 4.09 1.34 3.24
CA SER A 18 3.22 2.49 2.95
C SER A 18 3.21 3.54 4.06
N ALA A 19 3.08 3.12 5.32
CA ALA A 19 3.03 4.05 6.45
C ALA A 19 4.38 4.68 6.81
N ARG A 20 5.50 4.11 6.35
CA ARG A 20 6.89 4.51 6.67
C ARG A 20 7.72 4.74 5.40
N TYR A 21 7.09 5.02 4.26
CA TYR A 21 7.79 5.01 2.98
C TYR A 21 8.92 6.04 2.92
N SER A 22 8.76 7.17 3.60
CA SER A 22 9.76 8.24 3.80
C SER A 22 10.62 8.08 5.06
N GLY A 23 10.57 6.94 5.75
CA GLY A 23 11.39 6.59 6.92
C GLY A 23 10.64 6.68 8.25
N SER A 24 9.87 7.74 8.50
CA SER A 24 9.08 7.90 9.73
C SER A 24 7.63 7.45 9.54
N HIS A 25 7.06 6.78 10.54
CA HIS A 25 5.66 6.38 10.52
C HIS A 25 4.73 7.59 10.55
N GLY A 26 3.69 7.59 9.71
CA GLY A 26 2.60 8.59 9.74
C GLY A 26 2.94 9.94 9.09
N ASN A 27 4.13 10.13 8.53
CA ASN A 27 4.45 11.35 7.77
C ASN A 27 3.87 11.26 6.34
N HIS A 28 2.55 11.37 6.23
CA HIS A 28 1.83 11.25 4.96
C HIS A 28 2.33 12.22 3.88
N PRO A 29 2.55 13.52 4.17
CA PRO A 29 3.09 14.44 3.16
C PRO A 29 4.44 14.00 2.59
N ALA A 30 5.35 13.53 3.45
CA ALA A 30 6.66 13.05 2.99
C ALA A 30 6.55 11.71 2.21
N ASN A 31 5.64 10.81 2.61
CA ASN A 31 5.37 9.57 1.87
C ASN A 31 4.84 9.86 0.47
N ILE A 32 3.87 10.78 0.35
CA ILE A 32 3.31 11.21 -0.94
C ILE A 32 4.39 11.87 -1.80
N ALA A 33 5.16 12.80 -1.25
CA ALA A 33 6.23 13.48 -2.00
C ALA A 33 7.28 12.48 -2.54
N LYS A 34 7.70 11.51 -1.72
CA LYS A 34 8.62 10.45 -2.16
C LYS A 34 8.00 9.56 -3.24
N LEU A 35 6.70 9.25 -3.14
CA LEU A 35 5.99 8.45 -4.14
C LEU A 35 5.92 9.17 -5.48
N LEU A 36 5.52 10.44 -5.48
CA LEU A 36 5.44 11.25 -6.69
C LEU A 36 6.81 11.41 -7.34
N SER A 37 7.86 11.63 -6.56
CA SER A 37 9.24 11.67 -7.06
C SER A 37 9.71 10.34 -7.65
N ALA A 38 9.29 9.20 -7.09
CA ALA A 38 9.64 7.89 -7.63
C ALA A 38 8.92 7.58 -8.96
N LEU A 39 7.78 8.23 -9.20
CA LEU A 39 6.99 8.11 -10.43
C LEU A 39 7.28 9.23 -11.44
N ASP A 40 8.34 10.02 -11.24
CA ASP A 40 8.71 11.07 -12.18
C ASP A 40 9.03 10.46 -13.56
N GLY A 41 8.48 11.07 -14.62
CA GLY A 41 8.58 10.55 -15.98
C GLY A 41 7.71 9.31 -16.30
N VAL A 42 6.97 8.75 -15.34
CA VAL A 42 6.03 7.64 -15.60
C VAL A 42 4.73 8.20 -16.20
N PRO A 43 4.33 7.80 -17.42
CA PRO A 43 3.09 8.28 -18.05
C PRO A 43 1.86 7.96 -17.21
N THR A 44 0.86 8.85 -17.18
CA THR A 44 -0.37 8.68 -16.37
C THR A 44 -1.04 7.31 -16.58
N ALA A 45 -1.07 6.80 -17.81
CA ALA A 45 -1.65 5.50 -18.14
C ALA A 45 -0.91 4.29 -17.50
N ALA A 46 0.35 4.48 -17.09
CA ALA A 46 1.17 3.46 -16.43
C ALA A 46 1.24 3.63 -14.90
N ARG A 47 0.52 4.61 -14.33
CA ARG A 47 0.48 4.87 -12.88
C ARG A 47 -0.62 4.07 -12.17
N THR A 48 -0.88 2.85 -12.63
CA THR A 48 -1.87 1.95 -12.02
C THR A 48 -1.43 1.55 -10.63
N ALA A 49 -2.39 1.56 -9.71
CA ALA A 49 -2.17 1.22 -8.32
C ALA A 49 -3.43 0.63 -7.70
N HIS A 50 -3.28 0.01 -6.55
CA HIS A 50 -4.41 -0.40 -5.73
C HIS A 50 -4.07 -0.28 -4.24
N PHE A 51 -5.09 0.05 -3.45
CA PHE A 51 -5.03 -0.25 -2.02
C PHE A 51 -5.29 -1.73 -1.82
N TYR A 52 -4.51 -2.35 -0.94
CA TYR A 52 -4.70 -3.72 -0.49
C TYR A 52 -4.83 -3.72 1.03
N ALA A 53 -5.81 -4.46 1.54
CA ALA A 53 -6.05 -4.59 2.96
C ALA A 53 -6.33 -6.04 3.31
N VAL A 54 -5.74 -6.50 4.41
CA VAL A 54 -5.96 -7.82 4.98
C VAL A 54 -6.41 -7.67 6.43
N VAL A 55 -7.55 -8.28 6.75
CA VAL A 55 -8.08 -8.37 8.11
C VAL A 55 -7.97 -9.81 8.56
N VAL A 56 -7.35 -10.03 9.71
CA VAL A 56 -7.21 -11.35 10.34
C VAL A 56 -7.98 -11.35 11.65
N LEU A 57 -8.90 -12.30 11.80
CA LEU A 57 -9.66 -12.53 13.03
C LEU A 57 -9.22 -13.86 13.66
N LEU A 58 -8.69 -13.77 14.87
CA LEU A 58 -8.38 -14.93 15.72
C LEU A 58 -9.49 -15.14 16.75
N ARG A 59 -9.91 -16.40 16.96
CA ARG A 59 -10.83 -16.77 18.05
C ARG A 59 -10.14 -16.85 19.42
N SER A 60 -8.83 -17.09 19.42
CA SER A 60 -7.95 -17.14 20.60
C SER A 60 -6.50 -16.92 20.15
N GLU A 61 -5.59 -16.65 21.08
CA GLU A 61 -4.16 -16.46 20.78
C GLU A 61 -3.48 -17.66 20.13
N THR A 62 -4.02 -18.87 20.31
CA THR A 62 -3.52 -20.11 19.71
C THR A 62 -4.43 -20.65 18.61
N ASP A 63 -5.30 -19.83 18.01
CA ASP A 63 -6.18 -20.25 16.91
C ASP A 63 -5.32 -20.72 15.71
N PRO A 64 -5.32 -22.02 15.36
CA PRO A 64 -4.49 -22.53 14.27
C PRO A 64 -5.08 -22.19 12.89
N GLN A 65 -6.31 -21.67 12.84
CA GLN A 65 -7.04 -21.40 11.60
C GLN A 65 -7.83 -20.10 11.72
N PRO A 66 -7.15 -18.95 11.67
CA PRO A 66 -7.80 -17.65 11.71
C PRO A 66 -8.69 -17.44 10.48
N LEU A 67 -9.72 -16.61 10.64
CA LEU A 67 -10.46 -16.10 9.49
C LEU A 67 -9.66 -14.95 8.85
N ILE A 68 -9.40 -15.06 7.56
CA ILE A 68 -8.67 -14.05 6.79
C ILE A 68 -9.65 -13.47 5.76
N ALA A 69 -9.75 -12.15 5.72
CA ALA A 69 -10.49 -11.41 4.71
C ALA A 69 -9.55 -10.43 4.02
N GLU A 70 -9.61 -10.40 2.69
CA GLU A 70 -8.75 -9.56 1.85
C GLU A 70 -9.63 -8.63 1.00
N GLY A 71 -9.14 -7.42 0.74
CA GLY A 71 -9.80 -6.44 -0.10
C GLY A 71 -8.81 -5.66 -0.96
N THR A 72 -9.19 -5.40 -2.20
CA THR A 72 -8.44 -4.58 -3.16
C THR A 72 -9.30 -3.42 -3.63
N TRP A 73 -8.71 -2.24 -3.79
CA TRP A 73 -9.37 -1.10 -4.43
C TRP A 73 -8.45 -0.43 -5.45
N SER A 74 -8.74 -0.65 -6.73
CA SER A 74 -7.94 -0.17 -7.87
C SER A 74 -8.15 1.31 -8.17
N GLY A 75 -7.09 1.97 -8.63
CA GLY A 75 -7.09 3.37 -9.05
C GLY A 75 -5.83 3.76 -9.83
N LEU A 76 -5.63 5.07 -9.97
CA LEU A 76 -4.46 5.68 -10.61
C LEU A 76 -3.82 6.69 -9.66
N ILE A 77 -2.48 6.76 -9.65
CA ILE A 77 -1.74 7.79 -8.91
C ILE A 77 -1.74 9.08 -9.71
N LEU A 78 -2.20 10.17 -9.09
CA LEU A 78 -2.21 11.50 -9.68
C LEU A 78 -0.79 12.13 -9.73
N GLU A 79 -0.69 13.31 -10.33
CA GLU A 79 0.49 14.18 -10.32
C GLU A 79 0.52 15.09 -9.09
#